data_AF-A0A441UGN8-F1
#
_entry.id   AF-A0A441UGN8-F1
#
_cell.length_a   1.000
_cell.length_b   1.000
_cell.length_c   1.000
_cell.angle_alpha   90.00
_cell.angle_beta   90.00
_cell.angle_gamma   90.00
#
_symmetry.space_group_name_H-M   'P 1'
#
loop_
_entity.id
_entity.type
_entity.pdbx_description
1 polymer ?
#
loop_
_entity_poly.entity_id
_entity_poly.type
_entity_poly.pdbx_seq_one_letter_code
_entity_poly.pdbx_strand_id
1 'polypeptide(L)'
;MKSITVGLAVFLLGATASYAAEAWKEADVGGTKIYTDANGMTLYTYDKDEMGKSNCYDKCATNWPPLKAEADAKPEGEWTIVDRTDGTKMWAYEGKPLYTFIKD
;
A
#
# COMPACT_ATOMS: atom_id res chain seq x y z
N MET A 1 -12.70 53.99 28.52
CA MET A 1 -11.38 54.25 27.89
C MET A 1 -10.50 53.05 28.13
N LYS A 2 -10.04 52.43 27.03
CA LYS A 2 -9.00 51.38 26.89
C LYS A 2 -9.22 50.05 27.64
N SER A 3 -10.02 49.20 27.00
CA SER A 3 -10.10 47.75 27.27
C SER A 3 -8.79 47.06 26.91
N ILE A 4 -8.39 46.12 27.77
CA ILE A 4 -7.15 45.34 27.74
C ILE A 4 -7.24 44.27 26.66
N THR A 5 -6.30 44.29 25.71
CA THR A 5 -6.13 43.26 24.68
C THR A 5 -5.43 42.04 25.32
N VAL A 6 -6.17 40.96 25.56
CA VAL A 6 -5.59 39.66 25.92
C VAL A 6 -5.23 38.94 24.62
N GLY A 7 -3.93 38.67 24.46
CA GLY A 7 -3.36 38.03 23.29
C GLY A 7 -3.92 36.63 23.06
N LEU A 8 -4.41 36.40 21.86
CA LEU A 8 -4.79 35.09 21.36
C LEU A 8 -3.49 34.31 21.08
N ALA A 9 -3.06 33.50 22.05
CA ALA A 9 -1.99 32.52 21.82
C ALA A 9 -2.56 31.42 20.91
N VAL A 10 -2.33 31.55 19.60
CA VAL A 10 -2.60 30.50 18.61
C VAL A 10 -1.54 29.42 18.82
N PHE A 11 -1.87 28.41 19.62
CA PHE A 11 -1.12 27.16 19.67
C PHE A 11 -1.56 26.32 18.48
N LEU A 12 -0.91 26.52 17.33
CA LEU A 12 -0.97 25.59 16.21
C LEU A 12 -0.29 24.29 16.66
N LEU A 13 -1.08 23.38 17.25
CA LEU A 13 -0.75 21.96 17.26
C LEU A 13 -0.79 21.50 15.79
N GLY A 14 0.33 21.72 15.09
CA GLY A 14 0.60 21.04 13.84
C GLY A 14 0.68 19.55 14.16
N ALA A 15 -0.41 18.84 13.92
CA ALA A 15 -0.36 17.39 13.83
C ALA A 15 0.54 17.08 12.64
N THR A 16 1.80 16.73 12.92
CA THR A 16 2.63 16.03 11.94
C THR A 16 1.98 14.66 11.76
N ALA A 17 0.98 14.58 10.90
CA ALA A 17 0.52 13.30 10.39
C ALA A 17 1.73 12.69 9.70
N SER A 18 2.33 11.69 10.35
CA SER A 18 3.30 10.82 9.69
C SER A 18 2.56 10.19 8.53
N TYR A 19 2.71 10.73 7.32
CA TYR A 19 2.26 10.10 6.11
C TYR A 19 3.11 8.83 5.95
N ALA A 20 2.61 7.71 6.46
CA ALA A 20 3.11 6.42 6.03
C ALA A 20 2.95 6.39 4.50
N ALA A 21 4.02 6.05 3.79
CA ALA A 21 3.94 5.90 2.34
C ALA A 21 2.89 4.84 2.03
N GLU A 22 1.82 5.25 1.34
CA GLU A 22 0.73 4.35 0.97
C GLU A 22 1.26 3.30 -0.01
N ALA A 23 1.11 2.03 0.32
CA ALA A 23 1.62 0.94 -0.52
C ALA A 23 0.83 0.78 -1.84
N TRP A 24 -0.42 1.24 -1.85
CA TRP A 24 -1.33 1.12 -2.98
C TRP A 24 -2.25 2.34 -3.07
N LYS A 25 -2.81 2.56 -4.26
CA LYS A 25 -3.76 3.63 -4.58
C LYS A 25 -4.89 3.08 -5.43
N GLU A 26 -6.11 3.56 -5.23
CA GLU A 26 -7.24 3.30 -6.13
C GLU A 26 -7.16 4.24 -7.35
N ALA A 27 -7.39 3.70 -8.54
CA ALA A 27 -7.49 4.47 -9.79
C ALA A 27 -8.76 4.07 -10.56
N ASP A 28 -9.31 5.01 -11.33
CA ASP A 28 -10.43 4.77 -12.25
C ASP A 28 -9.92 4.76 -13.69
N VAL A 29 -10.16 3.66 -14.40
CA VAL A 29 -9.87 3.51 -15.81
C VAL A 29 -11.16 3.20 -16.54
N GLY A 30 -11.77 4.22 -17.13
CA GLY A 30 -12.99 4.09 -17.91
C GLY A 30 -14.19 3.62 -17.10
N GLY A 31 -14.31 4.07 -15.84
CA GLY A 31 -15.38 3.66 -14.92
C GLY A 31 -15.12 2.33 -14.19
N THR A 32 -13.94 1.72 -14.41
CA THR A 32 -13.51 0.53 -13.67
C THR A 32 -12.47 0.92 -12.64
N LYS A 33 -12.73 0.55 -11.39
CA LYS A 33 -11.77 0.72 -10.30
C LYS A 33 -10.68 -0.34 -10.39
N ILE A 34 -9.43 0.11 -10.35
CA ILE A 34 -8.24 -0.72 -10.27
C ILE A 34 -7.37 -0.25 -9.10
N TYR A 35 -6.40 -1.08 -8.73
CA TYR A 35 -5.38 -0.68 -7.77
C TYR A 35 -4.02 -0.53 -8.45
N THR A 36 -3.25 0.44 -7.98
CA THR A 36 -1.90 0.74 -8.42
C THR A 36 -0.96 0.81 -7.21
N ASP A 37 0.34 0.65 -7.41
CA ASP A 37 1.33 0.93 -6.38
C ASP A 37 1.51 2.44 -6.15
N ALA A 38 2.39 2.82 -5.22
CA ALA A 38 2.70 4.23 -4.94
C ALA A 38 3.18 5.02 -6.18
N ASN A 39 3.78 4.34 -7.16
CA ASN A 39 4.33 4.90 -8.40
C ASN A 39 3.33 4.91 -9.57
N GLY A 40 2.13 4.34 -9.39
CA GLY A 40 1.10 4.27 -10.42
C GLY A 40 1.16 3.01 -11.29
N MET A 41 1.98 2.02 -10.94
CA MET A 41 2.04 0.72 -11.63
C MET A 41 0.83 -0.13 -11.26
N THR A 42 0.18 -0.79 -12.22
CA THR A 42 -1.01 -1.59 -11.94
C THR A 42 -0.68 -2.79 -11.05
N LEU A 43 -1.60 -3.13 -10.14
CA LEU A 43 -1.47 -4.31 -9.28
C LEU A 43 -2.21 -5.51 -9.88
N TYR A 44 -1.50 -6.61 -10.01
CA TYR A 44 -1.96 -7.87 -10.58
C TYR A 44 -1.95 -8.99 -9.54
N THR A 45 -2.71 -10.04 -9.82
CA THR A 45 -2.65 -11.31 -9.09
C THR A 45 -2.01 -12.38 -9.96
N TYR A 46 -1.42 -13.41 -9.35
CA TYR A 46 -0.83 -14.52 -10.08
C TYR A 46 -1.73 -15.75 -10.01
N ASP A 47 -2.11 -16.31 -11.17
CA ASP A 47 -3.09 -17.40 -11.27
C ASP A 47 -2.71 -18.67 -10.50
N LYS A 48 -1.40 -18.90 -10.28
CA LYS A 48 -0.94 -20.09 -9.53
C LYS A 48 -0.79 -19.83 -8.04
N ASP A 49 -1.09 -18.63 -7.55
CA ASP A 49 -1.10 -18.35 -6.13
C ASP A 49 -2.30 -19.01 -5.44
N GLU A 50 -2.12 -19.31 -4.16
CA GLU A 50 -3.19 -19.71 -3.27
C GLU A 50 -3.60 -18.50 -2.40
N MET A 51 -4.79 -18.56 -1.79
CA MET A 51 -5.17 -17.52 -0.84
C MET A 51 -4.17 -17.44 0.32
N GLY A 52 -3.65 -16.24 0.57
CA GLY A 52 -2.67 -15.97 1.62
C GLY A 52 -1.28 -16.55 1.34
N LYS A 53 -0.98 -17.01 0.11
CA LYS A 53 0.28 -17.68 -0.20
C LYS A 53 0.71 -17.46 -1.66
N SER A 54 1.88 -16.83 -1.81
CA SER A 54 2.54 -16.69 -3.10
C SER A 54 3.27 -17.98 -3.49
N ASN A 55 3.11 -18.37 -4.76
CA ASN A 55 3.89 -19.37 -5.49
C ASN A 55 4.81 -18.70 -6.56
N CYS A 56 4.84 -17.37 -6.64
CA CYS A 56 5.69 -16.60 -7.56
C CYS A 56 7.05 -16.24 -6.91
N TYR A 57 8.10 -16.93 -7.34
CA TYR A 57 9.48 -16.73 -6.90
C TYR A 57 10.47 -16.76 -8.07
N ASP A 58 11.74 -16.45 -7.80
CA ASP A 58 12.84 -16.48 -8.76
C ASP A 58 12.54 -15.65 -10.04
N LYS A 59 12.57 -16.30 -11.20
CA LYS A 59 12.28 -15.67 -12.49
C LYS A 59 10.85 -15.11 -12.57
N CYS A 60 9.89 -15.69 -11.84
CA CYS A 60 8.54 -15.13 -11.73
C CYS A 60 8.61 -13.76 -11.06
N ALA A 61 9.17 -13.68 -9.86
CA ALA A 61 9.32 -12.44 -9.09
C ALA A 61 10.24 -11.40 -9.76
N THR A 62 11.11 -11.83 -10.69
CA THR A 62 11.91 -10.91 -11.51
C THR A 62 11.06 -10.14 -12.53
N ASN A 63 10.04 -10.78 -13.10
CA ASN A 63 9.14 -10.14 -14.09
C ASN A 63 7.89 -9.55 -13.43
N TRP A 64 7.48 -10.14 -12.31
CA TRP A 64 6.33 -9.76 -11.51
C TRP A 64 6.78 -9.47 -10.08
N PRO A 65 7.41 -8.32 -9.80
CA PRO A 65 7.87 -8.01 -8.47
C PRO A 65 6.70 -7.97 -7.48
N PRO A 66 6.83 -8.59 -6.30
CA PRO A 66 5.78 -8.55 -5.29
C PRO A 66 5.60 -7.13 -4.77
N LEU A 67 4.35 -6.73 -4.52
CA LEU A 67 4.06 -5.50 -3.81
C LEU A 67 4.49 -5.66 -2.35
N LYS A 68 5.67 -5.14 -2.03
CA LYS A 68 6.29 -5.30 -0.71
C LYS A 68 5.44 -4.64 0.38
N ALA A 69 5.25 -5.37 1.48
CA ALA A 69 4.74 -4.81 2.73
C ALA A 69 5.91 -4.46 3.64
N GLU A 70 5.94 -3.23 4.15
CA GLU A 70 6.94 -2.80 5.11
C GLU A 70 6.78 -3.51 6.46
N ALA A 71 7.82 -3.49 7.29
CA ALA A 71 7.86 -4.31 8.51
C ALA A 71 6.78 -3.92 9.54
N ASP A 72 6.38 -2.65 9.55
CA ASP A 72 5.35 -2.06 10.41
C ASP A 72 3.98 -1.94 9.73
N ALA A 73 3.84 -2.46 8.50
CA ALA A 73 2.59 -2.52 7.78
C ALA A 73 1.54 -3.30 8.59
N LYS A 74 0.30 -2.85 8.54
CA LYS A 74 -0.83 -3.46 9.23
C LYS A 74 -1.96 -3.75 8.23
N PRO A 75 -2.62 -4.91 8.30
CA PRO A 75 -3.81 -5.18 7.50
C PRO A 75 -4.89 -4.11 7.70
N GLU A 76 -5.64 -3.81 6.64
CA GLU A 76 -6.72 -2.82 6.63
C GLU A 76 -7.84 -3.23 5.67
N GLY A 77 -9.05 -3.43 6.19
CA GLY A 77 -10.17 -3.93 5.39
C GLY A 77 -9.83 -5.25 4.70
N GLU A 78 -9.98 -5.30 3.37
CA GLU A 78 -9.64 -6.46 2.54
C GLU A 78 -8.13 -6.58 2.24
N TRP A 79 -7.32 -5.58 2.64
CA TRP A 79 -5.88 -5.61 2.47
C TRP A 79 -5.22 -6.38 3.61
N THR A 80 -4.53 -7.44 3.24
CA THR A 80 -3.86 -8.36 4.16
C THR A 80 -2.37 -8.45 3.84
N ILE A 81 -1.61 -9.02 4.77
CA ILE A 81 -0.17 -9.22 4.62
C ILE A 81 0.09 -10.71 4.52
N VAL A 82 0.91 -11.08 3.52
CA VAL A 82 1.36 -12.45 3.28
C VAL A 82 2.84 -12.54 3.61
N ASP A 83 3.17 -13.47 4.51
CA ASP A 83 4.54 -13.89 4.76
C ASP A 83 5.02 -14.77 3.61
N ARG A 84 6.13 -14.39 2.99
CA ARG A 84 6.76 -15.14 1.91
C ARG A 84 7.81 -16.09 2.46
N THR A 85 8.04 -17.18 1.74
CA THR A 85 9.03 -18.20 2.14
C THR A 85 10.48 -17.73 2.06
N ASP A 86 10.73 -16.65 1.30
CA ASP A 86 12.02 -15.96 1.20
C ASP A 86 12.30 -15.00 2.38
N GLY A 87 11.40 -14.94 3.37
CA GLY A 87 11.52 -14.11 4.56
C GLY A 87 11.03 -12.67 4.39
N THR A 88 10.56 -12.30 3.19
CA THR A 88 9.95 -10.99 2.94
C THR A 88 8.43 -11.01 3.20
N LYS A 89 7.82 -9.82 3.25
CA LYS A 89 6.36 -9.65 3.38
C LYS A 89 5.82 -8.95 2.14
N MET A 90 4.60 -9.30 1.74
CA MET A 90 3.92 -8.66 0.63
C MET A 90 2.45 -8.38 0.95
N TRP A 91 1.89 -7.42 0.24
CA TRP A 91 0.47 -7.11 0.29
C TRP A 91 -0.35 -8.10 -0.52
N ALA A 92 -1.56 -8.34 -0.03
CA ALA A 92 -2.60 -9.09 -0.71
C ALA A 92 -3.93 -8.35 -0.58
N TYR A 93 -4.78 -8.46 -1.59
CA TYR A 93 -6.15 -7.93 -1.57
C TYR A 93 -7.14 -9.08 -1.69
N GLU A 94 -8.12 -9.14 -0.79
CA GLU A 94 -9.05 -10.28 -0.65
C GLU A 94 -8.29 -11.63 -0.53
N GLY A 95 -7.13 -11.59 0.14
CA GLY A 95 -6.24 -12.73 0.31
C GLY A 95 -5.44 -13.14 -0.94
N LYS A 96 -5.53 -12.41 -2.06
CA LYS A 96 -4.72 -12.69 -3.26
C LYS A 96 -3.43 -11.87 -3.24
N PRO A 97 -2.23 -12.49 -3.28
CA PRO A 97 -0.96 -11.76 -3.34
C PRO A 97 -0.87 -10.85 -4.57
N LEU A 98 -0.32 -9.66 -4.38
CA LEU A 98 -0.26 -8.62 -5.41
C LEU A 98 1.14 -8.38 -5.94
N TYR A 99 1.22 -8.08 -7.24
CA TYR A 99 2.46 -7.86 -7.97
C TYR A 99 2.35 -6.65 -8.89
N THR A 100 3.45 -5.99 -9.16
CA THR A 100 3.59 -5.10 -10.32
C THR A 100 4.14 -5.89 -11.51
N PHE A 101 4.11 -5.30 -12.70
CA PHE A 101 4.74 -5.86 -13.88
C PHE A 101 5.88 -4.95 -14.36
N ILE A 102 7.05 -5.50 -14.68
CA ILE A 102 8.22 -4.68 -15.04
C ILE A 102 8.11 -3.97 -16.40
N LYS A 103 7.07 -4.25 -17.21
CA LYS A 103 6.88 -3.62 -18.53
C LYS A 103 5.62 -2.75 -18.61
N ASP A 104 4.99 -2.47 -17.47
CA ASP A 104 3.95 -1.45 -17.36
C ASP A 104 4.52 -0.03 -17.55
#